data_AF-A0A524EP91-F1
#
_entry.id   AF-A0A524EP91-F1
#
_cell.length_a   1.000
_cell.length_b   1.000
_cell.length_c   1.000
_cell.angle_alpha   90.00
_cell.angle_beta   90.00
_cell.angle_gamma   90.00
#
_symmetry.space_group_name_H-M   'P 1'
#
loop_
_entity.id
_entity.type
_entity.pdbx_description
1 polymer ?
#
loop_
_entity_poly.entity_id
_entity_poly.type
_entity_poly.pdbx_seq_one_letter_code
_entity_poly.pdbx_strand_id
1 'polypeptide(L)'
;MNNCNILLNRFKSNTQTWSDYQEFLDVPESEIGEFLKLAKEIFKDNFDNILKIYIPNKRFPAISITGSQCALNCEHCNKKYLDGMKNLQSNEDLKNFLYKHYENNGVGALISGGCEPDGSVPLRNFIDTIKEIKRNTRLIINAHTGLLSENTAEALADAKVDIISFDITMDKDAIQEIYHLNNKDKEDYKVALKVLKKHNLNVVPHICVGLYYGRLHEELAALQYIKESGLNPSLIVIIALIPPKGKDRMFKEPTPIEIAKVIAMARFLFPQTEISLGCMRPKARIKIEIEKYALKAGITRIELPSKKTLKWLKKSNPEIELKFFSACCAIPAEFESQAKSLEEDLKYYKM
;
A
#
# COMPACT_ATOMS: atom_id res chain seq x y z
N MET A 1 6.10 30.96 -22.41
CA MET A 1 5.66 30.27 -21.18
C MET A 1 6.66 29.15 -20.92
N ASN A 2 7.13 28.95 -19.68
CA ASN A 2 8.02 27.83 -19.35
C ASN A 2 7.33 26.49 -19.68
N ASN A 3 8.08 25.46 -20.11
CA ASN A 3 7.53 24.14 -20.47
C ASN A 3 6.69 23.56 -19.31
N CYS A 4 7.14 23.72 -18.07
CA CYS A 4 6.40 23.31 -16.87
C CYS A 4 5.04 23.99 -16.72
N ASN A 5 4.88 25.25 -17.15
CA ASN A 5 3.58 25.93 -17.10
C ASN A 5 2.60 25.37 -18.14
N ILE A 6 3.11 25.00 -19.32
CA ILE A 6 2.31 24.35 -20.37
C ILE A 6 1.85 22.98 -19.87
N LEU A 7 2.77 22.20 -19.30
CA LEU A 7 2.47 20.89 -18.71
C LEU A 7 1.41 21.03 -17.59
N LEU A 8 1.63 21.92 -16.62
CA LEU A 8 0.69 22.18 -15.53
C LEU A 8 -0.70 22.57 -16.05
N ASN A 9 -0.80 23.37 -17.11
CA ASN A 9 -2.08 23.74 -17.70
C ASN A 9 -2.83 22.53 -18.28
N ARG A 10 -2.12 21.56 -18.88
CA ARG A 10 -2.72 20.29 -19.34
C ARG A 10 -3.31 19.49 -18.18
N PHE A 11 -2.58 19.39 -17.06
CA PHE A 11 -3.10 18.76 -15.84
C PHE A 11 -4.32 19.50 -15.25
N LYS A 12 -4.30 20.84 -15.20
CA LYS A 12 -5.43 21.66 -14.70
C LYS A 12 -6.69 21.52 -15.56
N SER A 13 -6.52 21.37 -16.87
CA SER A 13 -7.63 21.23 -17.82
C SER A 13 -8.04 19.77 -18.07
N ASN A 14 -7.39 18.82 -17.40
CA ASN A 14 -7.60 17.39 -17.55
C ASN A 14 -7.42 16.90 -19.01
N THR A 15 -6.45 17.47 -19.74
CA THR A 15 -6.12 17.12 -21.13
C THR A 15 -4.74 16.47 -21.29
N GLN A 16 -4.17 16.00 -20.18
CA GLN A 16 -2.86 15.34 -20.15
C GLN A 16 -2.90 13.96 -20.82
N THR A 17 -1.77 13.58 -21.43
CA THR A 17 -1.48 12.29 -22.06
C THR A 17 -0.50 11.46 -21.23
N TRP A 18 -0.27 10.20 -21.59
CA TRP A 18 0.77 9.40 -20.93
C TRP A 18 2.18 10.00 -21.04
N SER A 19 2.49 10.68 -22.16
CA SER A 19 3.74 11.42 -22.31
C SER A 19 3.86 12.59 -21.33
N ASP A 20 2.74 13.22 -20.94
CA ASP A 20 2.75 14.30 -19.96
C ASP A 20 3.02 13.78 -18.55
N TYR A 21 2.55 12.57 -18.23
CA TYR A 21 2.90 11.92 -16.96
C TYR A 21 4.38 11.55 -16.90
N GLN A 22 4.96 11.12 -18.02
CA GLN A 22 6.39 10.89 -18.11
C GLN A 22 7.17 12.20 -17.94
N GLU A 23 6.77 13.28 -18.63
CA GLU A 23 7.38 14.61 -18.49
C GLU A 23 7.26 15.13 -17.04
N PHE A 24 6.13 14.87 -16.38
CA PHE A 24 5.91 15.24 -14.98
C PHE A 24 6.92 14.59 -14.01
N LEU A 25 7.34 13.35 -14.28
CA LEU A 25 8.37 12.67 -13.48
C LEU A 25 9.72 13.39 -13.55
N ASP A 26 9.99 14.12 -14.63
CA ASP A 26 11.24 14.86 -14.82
C ASP A 26 11.19 16.32 -14.32
N VAL A 27 10.01 16.79 -13.87
CA VAL A 27 9.85 18.16 -13.35
C VAL A 27 10.81 18.44 -12.18
N PRO A 28 11.63 19.49 -12.22
CA PRO A 28 12.57 19.81 -11.14
C PRO A 28 11.88 20.07 -9.80
N GLU A 29 12.58 19.79 -8.70
CA GLU A 29 12.11 20.07 -7.33
C GLU A 29 11.67 21.53 -7.15
N SER A 30 12.37 22.48 -7.77
CA SER A 30 12.03 23.91 -7.71
C SER A 30 10.67 24.27 -8.32
N GLU A 31 10.12 23.40 -9.17
CA GLU A 31 8.91 23.67 -9.95
C GLU A 31 7.73 22.75 -9.57
N ILE A 32 7.97 21.72 -8.74
CA ILE A 32 6.95 20.74 -8.37
C ILE A 32 5.83 21.32 -7.51
N GLY A 33 6.07 22.47 -6.86
CA GLY A 33 5.16 23.08 -5.89
C GLY A 33 3.75 23.33 -6.42
N GLU A 34 3.62 23.81 -7.65
CA GLU A 34 2.32 24.09 -8.27
C GLU A 34 1.54 22.82 -8.63
N PHE A 35 2.23 21.74 -9.00
CA PHE A 35 1.59 20.43 -9.21
C PHE A 35 1.09 19.83 -7.90
N LEU A 36 1.88 19.93 -6.83
CA LEU A 36 1.42 19.48 -5.50
C LEU A 36 0.23 20.31 -5.03
N LYS A 37 0.21 21.61 -5.32
CA LYS A 37 -0.95 22.45 -5.02
C LYS A 37 -2.20 21.96 -5.75
N LEU A 38 -2.11 21.66 -7.05
CA LEU A 38 -3.20 21.07 -7.82
C LEU A 38 -3.66 19.72 -7.24
N ALA A 39 -2.73 18.83 -6.89
CA ALA A 39 -3.07 17.54 -6.29
C ALA A 39 -3.80 17.70 -4.94
N LYS A 40 -3.39 18.70 -4.14
CA LYS A 40 -4.05 19.05 -2.88
C LYS A 40 -5.44 19.66 -3.08
N GLU A 41 -5.64 20.44 -4.14
CA GLU A 41 -6.96 20.96 -4.53
C GLU A 41 -7.90 19.81 -4.88
N ILE A 42 -7.46 18.85 -5.71
CA ILE A 42 -8.25 17.64 -6.02
C ILE A 42 -8.60 16.86 -4.76
N PHE A 43 -7.66 16.72 -3.81
CA PHE A 43 -7.95 16.11 -2.50
C PHE A 43 -9.09 16.83 -1.76
N LYS A 44 -9.05 18.16 -1.70
CA LYS A 44 -10.09 18.94 -1.01
C LYS A 44 -11.45 18.80 -1.68
N ASP A 45 -11.47 18.88 -3.01
CA ASP A 45 -12.70 18.88 -3.80
C ASP A 45 -13.42 17.52 -3.77
N ASN A 46 -12.70 16.42 -3.53
CA ASN A 46 -13.25 15.06 -3.59
C ASN A 46 -13.36 14.36 -2.22
N PHE A 47 -12.74 14.87 -1.15
CA PHE A 47 -12.66 14.16 0.15
C PHE A 47 -12.89 15.04 1.38
N ASP A 48 -13.61 16.17 1.22
CA ASP A 48 -14.07 17.03 2.32
C ASP A 48 -12.96 17.50 3.29
N ASN A 49 -11.71 17.57 2.82
CA ASN A 49 -10.54 17.90 3.64
C ASN A 49 -10.39 16.97 4.88
N ILE A 50 -10.80 15.70 4.75
CA ILE A 50 -10.68 14.67 5.80
C ILE A 50 -9.44 13.81 5.55
N LEU A 51 -8.55 13.72 6.53
CA LEU A 51 -7.42 12.78 6.51
C LEU A 51 -7.69 11.61 7.46
N LYS A 52 -7.61 10.39 6.91
CA LYS A 52 -7.77 9.15 7.67
C LYS A 52 -6.41 8.62 8.13
N ILE A 53 -6.29 8.36 9.42
CA ILE A 53 -5.07 7.90 10.09
C ILE A 53 -5.26 6.44 10.50
N TYR A 54 -4.39 5.56 10.03
CA TYR A 54 -4.45 4.13 10.32
C TYR A 54 -3.31 3.72 11.24
N ILE A 55 -3.65 3.00 12.32
CA ILE A 55 -2.76 2.61 13.41
C ILE A 55 -3.06 1.14 13.75
N PRO A 56 -2.55 0.16 12.98
CA PRO A 56 -2.92 -1.25 13.16
C PRO A 56 -2.79 -1.75 14.60
N ASN A 57 -1.74 -1.30 15.29
CA ASN A 57 -1.43 -1.61 16.68
C ASN A 57 -1.59 -3.11 17.01
N LYS A 58 -2.03 -3.48 18.22
CA LYS A 58 -2.29 -4.87 18.58
C LYS A 58 -3.63 -5.39 18.03
N ARG A 59 -4.54 -4.51 17.60
CA ARG A 59 -5.91 -4.82 17.14
C ARG A 59 -5.95 -5.33 15.70
N PHE A 60 -4.90 -5.06 14.92
CA PHE A 60 -4.74 -5.54 13.55
C PHE A 60 -3.29 -6.03 13.32
N PRO A 61 -2.89 -7.16 13.91
CA PRO A 61 -1.55 -7.69 13.77
C PRO A 61 -1.28 -8.17 12.34
N ALA A 62 0.00 -8.12 11.94
CA ALA A 62 0.51 -8.82 10.77
C ALA A 62 0.99 -10.22 11.18
N ILE A 63 0.53 -11.23 10.46
CA ILE A 63 0.77 -12.65 10.71
C ILE A 63 1.51 -13.23 9.51
N SER A 64 2.64 -13.89 9.77
CA SER A 64 3.35 -14.70 8.79
C SER A 64 3.01 -16.17 8.97
N ILE A 65 2.43 -16.79 7.94
CA ILE A 65 2.11 -18.22 7.90
C ILE A 65 3.31 -19.11 7.53
N THR A 66 4.44 -18.51 7.15
CA THR A 66 5.69 -19.21 6.85
C THR A 66 6.80 -18.88 7.86
N GLY A 67 6.49 -18.12 8.92
CA GLY A 67 7.49 -17.56 9.81
C GLY A 67 8.44 -16.64 9.07
N SER A 68 9.75 -16.88 9.17
CA SER A 68 10.79 -16.13 8.45
C SER A 68 11.25 -16.81 7.15
N GLN A 69 10.60 -17.91 6.74
CA GLN A 69 10.96 -18.64 5.53
C GLN A 69 10.39 -17.95 4.29
N CYS A 70 11.22 -17.80 3.26
CA CYS A 70 10.88 -17.29 1.93
C CYS A 70 11.88 -17.89 0.92
N ALA A 71 11.40 -18.36 -0.23
CA ALA A 71 12.23 -18.95 -1.27
C ALA A 71 13.01 -17.90 -2.08
N LEU A 72 12.44 -16.70 -2.22
CA LEU A 72 12.92 -15.71 -3.19
C LEU A 72 14.18 -14.96 -2.76
N ASN A 73 14.44 -14.79 -1.46
CA ASN A 73 15.59 -14.02 -0.95
C ASN A 73 15.75 -12.62 -1.61
N CYS A 74 14.65 -11.96 -1.94
CA CYS A 74 14.63 -10.71 -2.71
C CYS A 74 15.64 -9.68 -2.20
N GLU A 75 16.30 -8.97 -3.11
CA GLU A 75 17.37 -8.00 -2.79
C GLU A 75 16.91 -6.93 -1.77
N HIS A 76 15.67 -6.47 -1.90
CA HIS A 76 15.14 -5.36 -1.10
C HIS A 76 14.73 -5.73 0.34
N CYS A 77 14.41 -7.00 0.62
CA CYS A 77 13.91 -7.42 1.93
C CYS A 77 14.77 -8.51 2.56
N ASN A 78 15.27 -9.46 1.77
CA ASN A 78 16.00 -10.65 2.19
C ASN A 78 15.39 -11.26 3.47
N LYS A 79 14.07 -11.56 3.43
CA LYS A 79 13.25 -12.09 4.53
C LYS A 79 13.03 -11.18 5.74
N LYS A 80 13.76 -10.07 5.89
CA LYS A 80 13.73 -9.22 7.10
C LYS A 80 12.37 -8.58 7.39
N TYR A 81 11.50 -8.47 6.39
CA TYR A 81 10.14 -7.95 6.62
C TYR A 81 9.28 -8.94 7.42
N LEU A 82 9.55 -10.25 7.30
CA LEU A 82 8.85 -11.29 8.04
C LEU A 82 9.20 -11.29 9.54
N ASP A 83 10.38 -10.82 9.92
CA ASP A 83 10.83 -10.76 11.33
C ASP A 83 9.93 -9.86 12.19
N GLY A 84 9.25 -8.88 11.58
CA GLY A 84 8.30 -8.00 12.25
C GLY A 84 6.91 -8.59 12.42
N MET A 85 6.64 -9.77 11.85
CA MET A 85 5.32 -10.39 11.82
C MET A 85 5.18 -11.46 12.89
N LYS A 86 3.94 -11.72 13.34
CA LYS A 86 3.65 -12.81 14.24
C LYS A 86 3.77 -14.14 13.49
N ASN A 87 4.68 -15.00 13.94
CA ASN A 87 4.89 -16.31 13.33
C ASN A 87 3.80 -17.31 13.75
N LEU A 88 2.99 -17.80 12.80
CA LEU A 88 1.93 -18.81 13.01
C LEU A 88 1.90 -19.79 11.83
N GLN A 89 2.70 -20.86 11.89
CA GLN A 89 2.94 -21.76 10.74
C GLN A 89 2.01 -22.97 10.65
N SER A 90 1.01 -23.06 11.53
CA SER A 90 0.04 -24.16 11.55
C SER A 90 -1.39 -23.64 11.61
N ASN A 91 -2.32 -24.40 11.03
CA ASN A 91 -3.76 -24.08 11.07
C ASN A 91 -4.27 -23.95 12.51
N GLU A 92 -3.81 -24.82 13.41
CA GLU A 92 -4.23 -24.81 14.81
C GLU A 92 -3.75 -23.56 15.54
N ASP A 93 -2.49 -23.16 15.35
CA ASP A 93 -1.95 -21.94 15.96
C ASP A 93 -2.62 -20.68 15.41
N LEU A 94 -2.85 -20.63 14.09
CA LEU A 94 -3.54 -19.52 13.44
C LEU A 94 -4.98 -19.39 13.96
N LYS A 95 -5.72 -20.49 14.00
CA LYS A 95 -7.10 -20.56 14.49
C LYS A 95 -7.19 -20.10 15.95
N ASN A 96 -6.39 -20.70 16.82
CA ASN A 96 -6.39 -20.38 18.26
C ASN A 96 -6.02 -18.93 18.51
N PHE A 97 -5.04 -18.40 17.78
CA PHE A 97 -4.68 -17.00 17.86
C PHE A 97 -5.82 -16.09 17.42
N LEU A 98 -6.47 -16.35 16.28
CA LEU A 98 -7.50 -15.49 15.72
C LEU A 98 -8.78 -15.49 16.58
N TYR A 99 -9.22 -16.63 17.12
CA TYR A 99 -10.33 -16.64 18.09
C TYR A 99 -10.00 -15.84 19.35
N LYS A 100 -8.83 -16.08 19.95
CA LYS A 100 -8.40 -15.31 21.11
C LYS A 100 -8.26 -13.83 20.79
N HIS A 101 -7.76 -13.49 19.62
CA HIS A 101 -7.65 -12.11 19.14
C HIS A 101 -9.02 -11.45 19.05
N TYR A 102 -9.99 -12.16 18.50
CA TYR A 102 -11.38 -11.71 18.42
C TYR A 102 -12.01 -11.48 19.80
N GLU A 103 -11.86 -12.44 20.73
CA GLU A 103 -12.33 -12.33 22.12
C GLU A 103 -11.72 -11.13 22.87
N ASN A 104 -10.47 -10.77 22.52
CA ASN A 104 -9.77 -9.61 23.07
C ASN A 104 -10.01 -8.31 22.28
N ASN A 105 -11.16 -8.19 21.62
CA ASN A 105 -11.57 -7.02 20.84
C ASN A 105 -10.66 -6.68 19.64
N GLY A 106 -10.01 -7.69 19.06
CA GLY A 106 -9.31 -7.57 17.79
C GLY A 106 -10.23 -7.10 16.67
N VAL A 107 -9.70 -6.24 15.80
CA VAL A 107 -10.44 -5.66 14.65
C VAL A 107 -10.28 -6.55 13.42
N GLY A 108 -9.08 -7.07 13.19
CA GLY A 108 -8.75 -7.88 12.03
C GLY A 108 -7.32 -8.37 12.08
N ALA A 109 -6.81 -8.88 10.97
CA ALA A 109 -5.41 -9.27 10.80
C ALA A 109 -4.98 -9.19 9.34
N LEU A 110 -3.69 -8.92 9.11
CA LEU A 110 -3.03 -9.19 7.84
C LEU A 110 -2.45 -10.61 7.90
N ILE A 111 -2.84 -11.46 6.97
CA ILE A 111 -2.30 -12.81 6.77
C ILE A 111 -1.42 -12.77 5.52
N SER A 112 -0.13 -13.06 5.69
CA SER A 112 0.86 -13.10 4.61
C SER A 112 1.95 -14.12 4.96
N GLY A 113 3.06 -14.10 4.25
CA GLY A 113 4.20 -14.97 4.48
C GLY A 113 5.29 -14.71 3.44
N GLY A 114 6.37 -15.47 3.56
CA GLY A 114 7.35 -15.56 2.49
C GLY A 114 6.77 -16.26 1.27
N CYS A 115 7.32 -15.91 0.12
CA CYS A 115 6.90 -16.45 -1.16
C CYS A 115 7.58 -17.79 -1.46
N GLU A 116 6.86 -18.66 -2.15
CA GLU A 116 7.32 -19.82 -2.88
C GLU A 116 8.14 -19.41 -4.12
N PRO A 117 8.86 -20.34 -4.77
CA PRO A 117 9.68 -20.04 -5.95
C PRO A 117 8.93 -19.42 -7.12
N ASP A 118 7.61 -19.58 -7.21
CA ASP A 118 6.75 -19.02 -8.25
C ASP A 118 6.23 -17.60 -7.93
N GLY A 119 6.61 -17.04 -6.78
CA GLY A 119 6.17 -15.74 -6.32
C GLY A 119 4.87 -15.74 -5.52
N SER A 120 4.29 -16.91 -5.23
CA SER A 120 3.06 -17.03 -4.45
C SER A 120 3.31 -17.17 -2.95
N VAL A 121 2.39 -16.68 -2.12
CA VAL A 121 2.35 -17.00 -0.68
C VAL A 121 1.48 -18.26 -0.51
N PRO A 122 1.90 -19.28 0.27
CA PRO A 122 1.22 -20.57 0.35
C PRO A 122 -0.07 -20.56 1.20
N LEU A 123 -0.94 -19.58 0.96
CA LEU A 123 -2.20 -19.34 1.68
C LEU A 123 -3.20 -20.50 1.55
N ARG A 124 -3.10 -21.32 0.49
CA ARG A 124 -4.00 -22.45 0.24
C ARG A 124 -4.06 -23.41 1.43
N ASN A 125 -2.93 -23.59 2.12
CA ASN A 125 -2.81 -24.48 3.28
C ASN A 125 -3.61 -23.99 4.50
N PHE A 126 -4.07 -22.74 4.49
CA PHE A 126 -4.74 -22.07 5.61
C PHE A 126 -6.18 -21.66 5.30
N ILE A 127 -6.69 -21.96 4.10
CA ILE A 127 -8.01 -21.52 3.65
C ILE A 127 -9.13 -22.02 4.54
N ASP A 128 -9.07 -23.28 4.99
CA ASP A 128 -10.12 -23.84 5.85
C ASP A 128 -10.20 -23.10 7.18
N THR A 129 -9.05 -22.78 7.79
CA THR A 129 -9.00 -21.94 8.99
C THR A 129 -9.50 -20.53 8.74
N ILE A 130 -9.12 -19.89 7.62
CA ILE A 130 -9.62 -18.55 7.28
C ILE A 130 -11.14 -18.57 7.12
N LYS A 131 -11.67 -19.56 6.40
CA LYS A 131 -13.11 -19.77 6.17
C LYS A 131 -13.87 -20.01 7.47
N GLU A 132 -13.30 -20.79 8.38
CA GLU A 132 -13.86 -21.01 9.72
C GLU A 132 -13.90 -19.70 10.52
N ILE A 133 -12.80 -18.95 10.57
CA ILE A 133 -12.73 -17.67 11.30
C ILE A 133 -13.72 -16.65 10.73
N LYS A 134 -13.84 -16.56 9.40
CA LYS A 134 -14.81 -15.66 8.74
C LYS A 134 -16.27 -16.04 8.99
N ARG A 135 -16.57 -17.31 9.26
CA ARG A 135 -17.93 -17.78 9.62
C ARG A 135 -18.28 -17.46 11.08
N ASN A 136 -17.30 -17.55 11.98
CA ASN A 136 -17.54 -17.51 13.42
C ASN A 136 -17.17 -16.17 14.08
N THR A 137 -16.52 -15.26 13.36
CA THR A 137 -16.07 -13.97 13.88
C THR A 137 -16.35 -12.85 12.88
N ARG A 138 -16.32 -11.60 13.35
CA ARG A 138 -16.34 -10.41 12.50
C ARG A 138 -14.94 -9.87 12.19
N LEU A 139 -13.88 -10.66 12.37
CA LEU A 139 -12.53 -10.20 12.05
C LEU A 139 -12.42 -9.83 10.56
N ILE A 140 -11.79 -8.69 10.30
CA ILE A 140 -11.44 -8.26 8.95
C ILE A 140 -10.12 -8.94 8.56
N ILE A 141 -10.14 -9.73 7.51
CA ILE A 141 -8.98 -10.46 7.02
C ILE A 141 -8.47 -9.79 5.76
N ASN A 142 -7.25 -9.27 5.86
CA ASN A 142 -6.46 -8.86 4.71
C ASN A 142 -5.47 -9.98 4.36
N ALA A 143 -5.47 -10.46 3.12
CA ALA A 143 -4.47 -11.40 2.64
C ALA A 143 -3.51 -10.69 1.68
N HIS A 144 -2.20 -10.86 1.89
CA HIS A 144 -1.19 -10.55 0.88
C HIS A 144 -0.74 -11.86 0.23
N THR A 145 -1.00 -11.97 -1.07
CA THR A 145 -0.98 -13.26 -1.78
C THR A 145 0.29 -13.54 -2.54
N GLY A 146 1.09 -12.50 -2.85
CA GLY A 146 2.02 -12.56 -3.97
C GLY A 146 1.30 -12.87 -5.29
N LEU A 147 2.00 -13.43 -6.28
CA LEU A 147 1.38 -14.05 -7.45
C LEU A 147 0.50 -15.22 -7.00
N LEU A 148 -0.51 -15.59 -7.78
CA LEU A 148 -1.43 -16.65 -7.36
C LEU A 148 -2.07 -17.39 -8.54
N SER A 149 -2.44 -18.64 -8.26
CA SER A 149 -3.22 -19.47 -9.18
C SER A 149 -4.71 -19.16 -9.09
N GLU A 150 -5.46 -19.56 -10.11
CA GLU A 150 -6.92 -19.51 -10.12
C GLU A 150 -7.54 -20.27 -8.96
N ASN A 151 -7.04 -21.49 -8.70
CA ASN A 151 -7.51 -22.31 -7.58
C ASN A 151 -7.28 -21.63 -6.21
N THR A 152 -6.23 -20.81 -6.06
CA THR A 152 -5.99 -20.03 -4.84
C THR A 152 -6.96 -18.86 -4.73
N ALA A 153 -7.23 -18.15 -5.84
CA ALA A 153 -8.16 -17.05 -5.86
C ALA A 153 -9.61 -17.50 -5.56
N GLU A 154 -10.05 -18.60 -6.17
CA GLU A 154 -11.34 -19.22 -5.89
C GLU A 154 -11.46 -19.58 -4.40
N ALA A 155 -10.43 -20.22 -3.84
CA ALA A 155 -10.41 -20.61 -2.43
C ALA A 155 -10.47 -19.39 -1.47
N LEU A 156 -9.80 -18.28 -1.80
CA LEU A 156 -9.87 -17.03 -1.03
C LEU A 156 -11.25 -16.38 -1.11
N ALA A 157 -11.89 -16.41 -2.28
CA ALA A 157 -13.25 -15.92 -2.48
C ALA A 157 -14.27 -16.74 -1.69
N ASP A 158 -14.15 -18.07 -1.75
CA ASP A 158 -14.96 -19.02 -0.97
C ASP A 158 -14.80 -18.84 0.55
N ALA A 159 -13.60 -18.46 0.98
CA ALA A 159 -13.31 -18.12 2.38
C ALA A 159 -13.85 -16.75 2.78
N LYS A 160 -14.30 -15.92 1.83
CA LYS A 160 -14.78 -14.55 2.02
C LYS A 160 -13.74 -13.65 2.69
N VAL A 161 -12.50 -13.70 2.20
CA VAL A 161 -11.46 -12.74 2.58
C VAL A 161 -11.90 -11.33 2.17
N ASP A 162 -11.71 -10.35 3.04
CA ASP A 162 -12.25 -9.00 2.84
C ASP A 162 -11.38 -8.16 1.90
N ILE A 163 -10.07 -8.42 1.90
CA ILE A 163 -9.07 -7.60 1.21
C ILE A 163 -7.97 -8.49 0.64
N ILE A 164 -7.60 -8.25 -0.61
CA ILE A 164 -6.36 -8.75 -1.20
C ILE A 164 -5.40 -7.57 -1.37
N SER A 165 -4.42 -7.44 -0.49
CA SER A 165 -3.26 -6.56 -0.68
C SER A 165 -2.37 -7.17 -1.75
N PHE A 166 -2.31 -6.55 -2.93
CA PHE A 166 -1.55 -7.08 -4.08
C PHE A 166 -0.58 -6.03 -4.63
N ASP A 167 0.71 -6.37 -4.66
CA ASP A 167 1.73 -5.51 -5.25
C ASP A 167 1.63 -5.56 -6.79
N ILE A 168 1.37 -4.42 -7.43
CA ILE A 168 1.31 -4.32 -8.89
C ILE A 168 2.67 -3.87 -9.40
N THR A 169 3.52 -4.84 -9.74
CA THR A 169 4.84 -4.61 -10.29
C THR A 169 4.79 -4.76 -11.81
N MET A 170 4.82 -3.65 -12.55
CA MET A 170 4.88 -3.62 -14.03
C MET A 170 6.32 -3.50 -14.57
N ASP A 171 7.29 -3.80 -13.71
CA ASP A 171 8.72 -3.67 -13.96
C ASP A 171 9.36 -5.05 -14.14
N LYS A 172 9.72 -5.40 -15.38
CA LYS A 172 10.35 -6.70 -15.67
C LYS A 172 11.69 -6.82 -14.93
N ASP A 173 12.47 -5.75 -14.88
CA ASP A 173 13.80 -5.77 -14.32
C ASP A 173 13.72 -5.91 -12.80
N ALA A 174 12.79 -5.23 -12.14
CA ALA A 174 12.54 -5.47 -10.71
C ALA A 174 12.03 -6.91 -10.43
N ILE A 175 11.16 -7.46 -11.27
CA ILE A 175 10.67 -8.84 -11.10
C ILE A 175 11.83 -9.85 -11.15
N GLN A 176 12.74 -9.67 -12.08
CA GLN A 176 13.83 -10.63 -12.30
C GLN A 176 15.03 -10.37 -11.38
N GLU A 177 15.46 -9.12 -11.23
CA GLU A 177 16.67 -8.77 -10.47
C GLU A 177 16.39 -8.58 -8.98
N ILE A 178 15.24 -7.99 -8.60
CA ILE A 178 14.93 -7.70 -7.20
C ILE A 178 14.19 -8.87 -6.54
N TYR A 179 13.21 -9.48 -7.22
CA TYR A 179 12.48 -10.62 -6.67
C TYR A 179 13.08 -11.99 -7.04
N HIS A 180 14.07 -12.05 -7.93
CA HIS A 180 14.69 -13.29 -8.43
C HIS A 180 13.71 -14.23 -9.15
N LEU A 181 12.60 -13.69 -9.68
CA LEU A 181 11.61 -14.43 -10.45
C LEU A 181 12.00 -14.46 -11.93
N ASN A 182 13.12 -15.12 -12.25
CA ASN A 182 13.75 -15.10 -13.59
C ASN A 182 12.85 -15.64 -14.72
N ASN A 183 11.86 -16.48 -14.39
CA ASN A 183 10.90 -17.04 -15.33
C ASN A 183 9.56 -16.29 -15.35
N LYS A 184 9.48 -15.12 -14.70
CA LYS A 184 8.29 -14.28 -14.61
C LYS A 184 8.54 -12.93 -15.24
N ASP A 185 7.44 -12.29 -15.62
CA ASP A 185 7.44 -10.89 -16.04
C ASP A 185 6.10 -10.21 -15.71
N LYS A 186 5.89 -9.02 -16.29
CA LYS A 186 4.68 -8.21 -16.12
C LYS A 186 3.40 -8.95 -16.54
N GLU A 187 3.44 -9.89 -17.48
CA GLU A 187 2.25 -10.66 -17.89
C GLU A 187 1.74 -11.57 -16.76
N ASP A 188 2.61 -12.12 -15.92
CA ASP A 188 2.20 -12.92 -14.75
C ASP A 188 1.36 -12.09 -13.76
N TYR A 189 1.76 -10.82 -13.53
CA TYR A 189 0.98 -9.89 -12.71
C TYR A 189 -0.36 -9.54 -13.37
N LYS A 190 -0.40 -9.42 -14.70
CA LYS A 190 -1.66 -9.19 -15.43
C LYS A 190 -2.60 -10.39 -15.31
N VAL A 191 -2.07 -11.61 -15.44
CA VAL A 191 -2.84 -12.85 -15.25
C VAL A 191 -3.37 -12.95 -13.83
N ALA A 192 -2.52 -12.72 -12.82
CA ALA A 192 -2.92 -12.72 -11.42
C ALA A 192 -4.07 -11.72 -11.16
N LEU A 193 -3.96 -10.49 -11.68
CA LEU A 193 -5.02 -9.49 -11.53
C LEU A 193 -6.32 -9.90 -12.24
N LYS A 194 -6.24 -10.47 -13.45
CA LYS A 194 -7.43 -10.98 -14.17
C LYS A 194 -8.14 -12.07 -13.37
N VAL A 195 -7.37 -12.98 -12.77
CA VAL A 195 -7.89 -14.06 -11.91
C VAL A 195 -8.57 -13.47 -10.67
N LEU A 196 -7.92 -12.54 -9.96
CA LEU A 196 -8.50 -11.88 -8.79
C LEU A 196 -9.83 -11.19 -9.13
N LYS A 197 -9.89 -10.47 -10.26
CA LYS A 197 -11.11 -9.84 -10.76
C LYS A 197 -12.21 -10.85 -11.12
N LYS A 198 -11.85 -11.95 -11.79
CA LYS A 198 -12.78 -13.02 -12.18
C LYS A 198 -13.55 -13.57 -10.97
N HIS A 199 -12.90 -13.67 -9.82
CA HIS A 199 -13.51 -14.15 -8.57
C HIS A 199 -14.09 -13.04 -7.69
N ASN A 200 -14.23 -11.81 -8.21
CA ASN A 200 -14.77 -10.64 -7.49
C ASN A 200 -14.06 -10.37 -6.15
N LEU A 201 -12.76 -10.66 -6.07
CA LEU A 201 -11.98 -10.34 -4.89
C LEU A 201 -11.72 -8.83 -4.82
N ASN A 202 -11.85 -8.26 -3.63
CA ASN A 202 -11.55 -6.86 -3.38
C ASN A 202 -10.04 -6.63 -3.33
N VAL A 203 -9.47 -6.26 -4.47
CA VAL A 203 -8.04 -6.00 -4.61
C VAL A 203 -7.72 -4.56 -4.23
N VAL A 204 -6.80 -4.42 -3.28
CA VAL A 204 -6.18 -3.13 -2.93
C VAL A 204 -4.79 -3.11 -3.54
N PRO A 205 -4.59 -2.43 -4.68
CA PRO A 205 -3.29 -2.36 -5.34
C PRO A 205 -2.28 -1.61 -4.48
N HIS A 206 -1.11 -2.22 -4.34
CA HIS A 206 0.05 -1.65 -3.70
C HIS A 206 1.11 -1.33 -4.77
N ILE A 207 1.69 -0.14 -4.70
CA ILE A 207 2.80 0.28 -5.56
C ILE A 207 3.97 0.65 -4.67
N CYS A 208 5.12 0.01 -4.90
CA CYS A 208 6.35 0.27 -4.18
C CYS A 208 7.24 1.25 -4.94
N VAL A 209 7.30 2.50 -4.46
CA VAL A 209 8.16 3.53 -5.03
C VAL A 209 9.62 3.18 -4.77
N GLY A 210 10.41 3.16 -5.84
CA GLY A 210 11.84 2.91 -5.76
C GLY A 210 12.19 1.44 -5.58
N LEU A 211 11.33 0.51 -5.97
CA LEU A 211 11.61 -0.93 -5.83
C LEU A 211 12.90 -1.32 -6.57
N TYR A 212 13.12 -0.77 -7.76
CA TYR A 212 14.32 -1.00 -8.54
C TYR A 212 15.49 -0.14 -8.01
N TYR A 213 16.25 -0.73 -7.08
CA TYR A 213 17.44 -0.13 -6.47
C TYR A 213 17.26 1.30 -5.90
N GLY A 214 16.05 1.66 -5.48
CA GLY A 214 15.74 2.98 -4.92
C GLY A 214 15.48 4.07 -5.93
N ARG A 215 15.30 3.74 -7.21
CA ARG A 215 15.03 4.69 -8.30
C ARG A 215 13.62 4.49 -8.82
N LEU A 216 13.02 5.57 -9.30
CA LEU A 216 11.78 5.45 -10.07
C LEU A 216 12.05 4.61 -11.32
N HIS A 217 11.28 3.55 -11.48
CA HIS A 217 11.32 2.62 -12.59
C HIS A 217 9.93 1.97 -12.71
N GLU A 218 9.25 2.27 -13.82
CA GLU A 218 7.95 1.67 -14.19
C GLU A 218 6.79 1.87 -13.18
N GLU A 219 6.88 2.75 -12.16
CA GLU A 219 5.71 3.06 -11.30
C GLU A 219 4.58 3.73 -12.09
N LEU A 220 4.91 4.51 -13.13
CA LEU A 220 3.92 5.05 -14.06
C LEU A 220 3.22 3.92 -14.83
N ALA A 221 3.94 2.89 -15.26
CA ALA A 221 3.34 1.75 -15.94
C ALA A 221 2.40 0.96 -15.01
N ALA A 222 2.71 0.86 -13.72
CA ALA A 222 1.81 0.28 -12.73
C ALA A 222 0.49 1.08 -12.60
N LEU A 223 0.58 2.42 -12.48
CA LEU A 223 -0.60 3.29 -12.44
C LEU A 223 -1.41 3.25 -13.74
N GLN A 224 -0.74 3.24 -14.89
CA GLN A 224 -1.35 3.10 -16.20
C GLN A 224 -2.11 1.77 -16.29
N TYR A 225 -1.49 0.67 -15.89
CA TYR A 225 -2.14 -0.63 -15.92
C TYR A 225 -3.36 -0.70 -14.98
N ILE A 226 -3.30 -0.11 -13.79
CA ILE A 226 -4.48 -0.01 -12.91
C ILE A 226 -5.62 0.74 -13.61
N LYS A 227 -5.31 1.84 -14.31
CA LYS A 227 -6.30 2.65 -15.03
C LYS A 227 -6.94 1.88 -16.19
N GLU A 228 -6.14 1.15 -16.96
CA GLU A 228 -6.57 0.47 -18.19
C GLU A 228 -7.16 -0.92 -17.95
N SER A 229 -6.75 -1.61 -16.88
CA SER A 229 -7.22 -2.97 -16.56
C SER A 229 -8.69 -3.05 -16.12
N GLY A 230 -9.33 -1.91 -15.88
CA GLY A 230 -10.70 -1.83 -15.33
C GLY A 230 -10.81 -2.37 -13.91
N LEU A 231 -9.74 -2.28 -13.11
CA LEU A 231 -9.73 -2.70 -11.71
C LEU A 231 -10.65 -1.82 -10.84
N ASN A 232 -10.71 -0.52 -11.14
CA ASN A 232 -11.51 0.49 -10.42
C ASN A 232 -11.43 0.36 -8.88
N PRO A 233 -10.21 0.37 -8.29
CA PRO A 233 -10.05 0.19 -6.87
C PRO A 233 -10.63 1.38 -6.10
N SER A 234 -11.25 1.11 -4.94
CA SER A 234 -11.67 2.16 -3.99
C SER A 234 -10.49 2.82 -3.29
N LEU A 235 -9.33 2.14 -3.27
CA LEU A 235 -8.11 2.56 -2.60
C LEU A 235 -6.87 2.10 -3.37
N ILE A 236 -5.87 2.98 -3.51
CA ILE A 236 -4.51 2.64 -3.93
C ILE A 236 -3.56 2.90 -2.75
N VAL A 237 -2.70 1.93 -2.44
CA VAL A 237 -1.67 2.06 -1.39
C VAL A 237 -0.32 2.30 -2.03
N ILE A 238 0.31 3.42 -1.69
CA ILE A 238 1.68 3.74 -2.07
C ILE A 238 2.58 3.45 -0.88
N ILE A 239 3.52 2.55 -1.06
CA ILE A 239 4.64 2.29 -0.15
C ILE A 239 5.93 2.77 -0.80
N ALA A 240 6.99 2.92 -0.01
CA ALA A 240 8.30 3.30 -0.51
C ALA A 240 9.35 2.32 0.00
N LEU A 241 10.30 1.99 -0.86
CA LEU A 241 11.42 1.13 -0.50
C LEU A 241 12.09 1.61 0.79
N ILE A 242 12.29 0.69 1.72
CA ILE A 242 13.23 0.86 2.83
C ILE A 242 14.52 0.18 2.39
N PRO A 243 15.59 0.94 2.07
CA PRO A 243 16.83 0.33 1.58
C PRO A 243 17.36 -0.72 2.56
N PRO A 244 17.83 -1.89 2.07
CA PRO A 244 18.46 -2.89 2.90
C PRO A 244 19.62 -2.28 3.72
N LYS A 245 19.67 -2.57 5.02
CA LYS A 245 20.83 -2.23 5.85
C LYS A 245 21.98 -3.17 5.49
N GLY A 246 23.10 -2.66 4.97
CA GLY A 246 24.27 -3.48 4.64
C GLY A 246 25.32 -2.76 3.78
N LYS A 247 26.33 -3.51 3.34
CA LYS A 247 27.40 -3.04 2.43
C LYS A 247 26.97 -2.94 0.96
N ASP A 248 25.76 -3.37 0.63
CA ASP A 248 25.25 -3.28 -0.73
C ASP A 248 24.99 -1.81 -1.08
N ARG A 249 25.88 -1.25 -1.88
CA ARG A 249 25.90 0.17 -2.25
C ARG A 249 24.93 0.48 -3.39
N MET A 250 24.22 -0.52 -3.92
CA MET A 250 23.37 -0.32 -5.10
C MET A 250 22.05 0.38 -4.75
N PHE A 251 21.46 0.10 -3.59
CA PHE A 251 20.21 0.71 -3.18
C PHE A 251 20.36 2.16 -2.77
N LYS A 252 19.60 3.03 -3.42
CA LYS A 252 19.37 4.41 -2.99
C LYS A 252 18.13 4.49 -2.08
N GLU A 253 18.05 5.54 -1.29
CA GLU A 253 16.84 5.89 -0.56
C GLU A 253 15.95 6.76 -1.46
N PRO A 254 14.70 6.36 -1.77
CA PRO A 254 13.80 7.20 -2.56
C PRO A 254 13.55 8.52 -1.84
N THR A 255 13.68 9.62 -2.57
CA THR A 255 13.52 10.96 -2.01
C THR A 255 12.05 11.27 -1.70
N PRO A 256 11.76 12.20 -0.78
CA PRO A 256 10.39 12.62 -0.50
C PRO A 256 9.63 13.13 -1.73
N ILE A 257 10.36 13.70 -2.70
CA ILE A 257 9.79 14.28 -3.92
C ILE A 257 9.50 13.21 -4.96
N GLU A 258 10.37 12.22 -5.15
CA GLU A 258 10.07 11.07 -6.01
C GLU A 258 8.80 10.34 -5.54
N ILE A 259 8.68 10.11 -4.22
CA ILE A 259 7.47 9.53 -3.63
C ILE A 259 6.25 10.43 -3.87
N ALA A 260 6.39 11.74 -3.67
CA ALA A 260 5.29 12.69 -3.89
C ALA A 260 4.88 12.82 -5.36
N LYS A 261 5.81 12.67 -6.31
CA LYS A 261 5.50 12.61 -7.74
C LYS A 261 4.61 11.40 -8.03
N VAL A 262 4.98 10.20 -7.57
CA VAL A 262 4.14 9.00 -7.78
C VAL A 262 2.75 9.17 -7.15
N ILE A 263 2.67 9.73 -5.94
CA ILE A 263 1.39 10.01 -5.28
C ILE A 263 0.57 11.04 -6.06
N ALA A 264 1.18 12.12 -6.54
CA ALA A 264 0.50 13.15 -7.32
C ALA A 264 -0.03 12.59 -8.64
N MET A 265 0.76 11.76 -9.34
CA MET A 265 0.29 11.05 -10.54
C MET A 265 -0.94 10.19 -10.23
N ALA A 266 -0.91 9.42 -9.14
CA ALA A 266 -2.06 8.64 -8.71
C ALA A 266 -3.28 9.55 -8.42
N ARG A 267 -3.09 10.70 -7.75
CA ARG A 267 -4.17 11.66 -7.48
C ARG A 267 -4.76 12.25 -8.78
N PHE A 268 -3.92 12.57 -9.76
CA PHE A 268 -4.37 13.08 -11.05
C PHE A 268 -5.13 12.03 -11.87
N LEU A 269 -4.66 10.77 -11.88
CA LEU A 269 -5.29 9.67 -12.62
C LEU A 269 -6.59 9.19 -11.98
N PHE A 270 -6.67 9.25 -10.65
CA PHE A 270 -7.74 8.72 -9.83
C PHE A 270 -8.28 9.77 -8.85
N PRO A 271 -8.91 10.86 -9.35
CA PRO A 271 -9.33 11.99 -8.51
C PRO A 271 -10.30 11.59 -7.39
N GLN A 272 -11.14 10.56 -7.61
CA GLN A 272 -12.15 10.08 -6.65
C GLN A 272 -11.71 8.82 -5.87
N THR A 273 -10.54 8.26 -6.14
CA THR A 273 -10.02 7.08 -5.43
C THR A 273 -9.24 7.51 -4.20
N GLU A 274 -9.38 6.80 -3.09
CA GLU A 274 -8.56 7.04 -1.91
C GLU A 274 -7.10 6.64 -2.17
N ILE A 275 -6.16 7.42 -1.65
CA ILE A 275 -4.72 7.16 -1.81
C ILE A 275 -4.08 7.15 -0.44
N SER A 276 -3.45 6.03 -0.10
CA SER A 276 -2.75 5.86 1.17
C SER A 276 -1.25 5.96 1.02
N LEU A 277 -0.60 6.69 1.93
CA LEU A 277 0.80 6.45 2.24
C LEU A 277 0.88 5.29 3.26
N GLY A 278 1.23 4.10 2.77
CA GLY A 278 1.31 2.86 3.54
C GLY A 278 2.48 2.82 4.53
N CYS A 279 2.52 1.81 5.39
CA CYS A 279 3.45 1.73 6.52
C CYS A 279 4.93 1.54 6.13
N MET A 280 5.20 0.85 5.03
CA MET A 280 6.55 0.63 4.52
C MET A 280 7.06 1.89 3.81
N ARG A 281 7.99 2.60 4.46
CA ARG A 281 8.71 3.77 3.93
C ARG A 281 9.96 4.07 4.77
N PRO A 282 10.95 4.79 4.22
CA PRO A 282 12.14 5.22 4.97
C PRO A 282 11.81 5.85 6.34
N LYS A 283 12.61 5.49 7.35
CA LYS A 283 12.36 5.83 8.76
C LYS A 283 13.21 7.04 9.21
N ALA A 284 13.28 7.29 10.51
CA ALA A 284 14.07 8.39 11.10
C ALA A 284 13.68 9.80 10.59
N ARG A 285 14.65 10.65 10.26
CA ARG A 285 14.40 12.08 9.96
C ARG A 285 13.68 12.27 8.63
N ILE A 286 14.05 11.52 7.59
CA ILE A 286 13.45 11.64 6.25
C ILE A 286 11.95 11.30 6.25
N LYS A 287 11.51 10.40 7.15
CA LYS A 287 10.10 10.02 7.31
C LYS A 287 9.16 11.23 7.39
N ILE A 288 9.53 12.26 8.16
CA ILE A 288 8.67 13.44 8.35
C ILE A 288 8.52 14.22 7.03
N GLU A 289 9.60 14.35 6.27
CA GLU A 289 9.54 15.04 4.98
C GLU A 289 8.76 14.23 3.95
N ILE A 290 8.92 12.90 3.90
CA ILE A 290 8.09 12.01 3.07
C ILE A 290 6.61 12.22 3.39
N GLU A 291 6.23 12.19 4.67
CA GLU A 291 4.84 12.36 5.08
C GLU A 291 4.30 13.76 4.72
N LYS A 292 5.08 14.82 4.92
CA LYS A 292 4.68 16.18 4.53
C LYS A 292 4.47 16.31 3.02
N TYR A 293 5.39 15.78 2.22
CA TYR A 293 5.31 15.83 0.77
C TYR A 293 4.16 14.96 0.23
N ALA A 294 3.92 13.79 0.82
CA ALA A 294 2.75 12.97 0.51
C ALA A 294 1.42 13.69 0.83
N LEU A 295 1.34 14.39 1.97
CA LEU A 295 0.18 15.23 2.32
C LEU A 295 -0.01 16.39 1.34
N LYS A 296 1.08 16.99 0.85
CA LYS A 296 1.02 18.00 -0.22
C LYS A 296 0.58 17.36 -1.55
N ALA A 297 0.93 16.12 -1.82
CA ALA A 297 0.56 15.39 -3.03
C ALA A 297 -0.89 14.82 -3.00
N GLY A 298 -1.67 15.08 -1.95
CA GLY A 298 -3.10 14.76 -1.93
C GLY A 298 -3.44 13.32 -1.51
N ILE A 299 -2.65 12.69 -0.63
CA ILE A 299 -3.09 11.46 0.06
C ILE A 299 -4.35 11.72 0.89
N THR A 300 -5.23 10.74 0.97
CA THR A 300 -6.42 10.74 1.84
C THR A 300 -6.23 9.87 3.07
N ARG A 301 -5.24 8.96 3.03
CA ARG A 301 -4.92 8.04 4.12
C ARG A 301 -3.44 8.05 4.43
N ILE A 302 -3.09 7.82 5.69
CA ILE A 302 -1.70 7.63 6.11
C ILE A 302 -1.61 6.61 7.24
N GLU A 303 -0.73 5.63 7.09
CA GLU A 303 -0.47 4.62 8.12
C GLU A 303 0.70 5.02 9.02
N LEU A 304 0.48 4.97 10.34
CA LEU A 304 1.47 5.24 11.39
C LEU A 304 2.26 6.56 11.18
N PRO A 305 1.59 7.71 11.00
CA PRO A 305 2.27 9.01 10.81
C PRO A 305 3.09 9.43 12.04
N SER A 306 4.10 10.28 11.83
CA SER A 306 4.79 10.91 12.96
C SER A 306 3.89 11.93 13.66
N LYS A 307 3.95 12.00 15.00
CA LYS A 307 3.30 13.09 15.77
C LYS A 307 3.73 14.48 15.29
N LYS A 308 5.01 14.61 14.87
CA LYS A 308 5.54 15.89 14.33
C LYS A 308 4.86 16.28 13.03
N THR A 309 4.54 15.31 12.17
CA THR A 309 3.81 15.53 10.93
C THR A 309 2.38 15.99 11.21
N LEU A 310 1.67 15.33 12.12
CA LEU A 310 0.30 15.74 12.47
C LEU A 310 0.25 17.14 13.09
N LYS A 311 1.23 17.49 13.96
CA LYS A 311 1.37 18.85 14.50
C LYS A 311 1.61 19.89 13.40
N TRP A 312 2.51 19.60 12.46
CA TRP A 312 2.75 20.47 11.31
C TRP A 312 1.50 20.62 10.43
N LEU A 313 0.77 19.53 10.21
CA LEU A 313 -0.43 19.53 9.38
C LEU A 313 -1.53 20.38 10.00
N LYS A 314 -1.82 20.20 11.30
CA LYS A 314 -2.78 21.04 12.02
C LYS A 314 -2.41 22.52 12.03
N LYS A 315 -1.12 22.87 12.09
CA LYS A 315 -0.67 24.26 12.00
C LYS A 315 -0.85 24.84 10.59
N SER A 316 -0.60 24.05 9.55
CA SER A 316 -0.64 24.50 8.15
C SER A 316 -2.01 24.35 7.47
N ASN A 317 -2.91 23.57 8.06
CA ASN A 317 -4.29 23.37 7.62
C ASN A 317 -5.19 23.18 8.86
N PRO A 318 -5.55 24.26 9.57
CA PRO A 318 -6.31 24.18 10.83
C PRO A 318 -7.67 23.46 10.69
N GLU A 319 -8.33 23.63 9.54
CA GLU A 319 -9.65 23.07 9.21
C GLU A 319 -9.63 21.58 8.85
N ILE A 320 -8.47 20.92 8.84
CA ILE A 320 -8.40 19.50 8.46
C ILE A 320 -9.05 18.61 9.53
N GLU A 321 -9.97 17.74 9.13
CA GLU A 321 -10.51 16.72 10.02
C GLU A 321 -9.58 15.51 10.05
N LEU A 322 -9.30 14.97 11.25
CA LEU A 322 -8.50 13.75 11.41
C LEU A 322 -9.39 12.63 11.96
N LYS A 323 -9.52 11.54 11.20
CA LYS A 323 -10.21 10.32 11.64
C LYS A 323 -9.19 9.23 11.94
N PHE A 324 -9.36 8.50 13.04
CA PHE A 324 -8.39 7.49 13.48
C PHE A 324 -8.99 6.09 13.50
N PHE A 325 -8.23 5.14 12.95
CA PHE A 325 -8.64 3.73 12.82
C PHE A 325 -7.53 2.79 13.29
N SER A 326 -7.89 1.83 14.15
CA SER A 326 -7.01 0.78 14.67
C SER A 326 -6.99 -0.45 13.76
N ALA A 327 -6.60 -0.22 12.49
CA ALA A 327 -6.50 -1.22 11.43
C ALA A 327 -5.38 -0.88 10.43
N CYS A 328 -5.10 -1.80 9.50
CA CYS A 328 -4.28 -1.53 8.31
C CYS A 328 -4.94 -0.46 7.42
N CYS A 329 -4.14 0.36 6.72
CA CYS A 329 -4.69 1.36 5.80
C CYS A 329 -5.42 0.79 4.59
N ALA A 330 -5.25 -0.51 4.33
CA ALA A 330 -5.89 -1.24 3.23
C ALA A 330 -7.37 -1.59 3.48
N ILE A 331 -7.93 -1.33 4.68
CA ILE A 331 -9.33 -1.70 4.92
C ILE A 331 -10.31 -0.84 4.09
N PRO A 332 -11.35 -1.43 3.50
CA PRO A 332 -12.43 -0.69 2.84
C PRO A 332 -13.19 0.23 3.78
N ALA A 333 -13.84 1.24 3.21
CA ALA A 333 -14.59 2.23 3.97
C ALA A 333 -15.74 1.60 4.78
N GLU A 334 -16.38 0.52 4.30
CA GLU A 334 -17.45 -0.14 5.07
C GLU A 334 -16.97 -0.71 6.42
N PHE A 335 -15.68 -1.05 6.54
CA PHE A 335 -15.10 -1.61 7.76
C PHE A 335 -14.55 -0.55 8.73
N GLU A 336 -14.49 0.72 8.33
CA GLU A 336 -13.95 1.81 9.15
C GLU A 336 -14.73 2.01 10.45
N SER A 337 -16.05 1.77 10.44
CA SER A 337 -16.90 1.86 11.62
C SER A 337 -16.46 0.91 12.74
N GLN A 338 -16.15 -0.34 12.38
CA GLN A 338 -15.64 -1.38 13.28
C GLN A 338 -14.20 -1.09 13.72
N ALA A 339 -13.42 -0.43 12.86
CA ALA A 339 -12.02 -0.14 13.09
C ALA A 339 -11.74 1.17 13.84
N LYS A 340 -12.75 1.98 14.19
CA LYS A 340 -12.54 3.25 14.90
C LYS A 340 -11.63 3.05 16.12
N SER A 341 -10.59 3.90 16.23
CA SER A 341 -9.64 3.80 17.33
C SER A 341 -10.28 4.12 18.67
N LEU A 342 -9.91 3.34 19.68
CA LEU A 342 -10.25 3.63 21.08
C LEU A 342 -9.31 4.69 21.65
N GLU A 343 -9.71 5.38 22.72
CA GLU A 343 -8.83 6.37 23.37
C GLU A 343 -7.46 5.82 23.79
N GLU A 344 -7.43 4.55 24.19
CA GLU A 344 -6.20 3.86 24.57
C GLU A 344 -5.22 3.64 23.41
N ASP A 345 -5.74 3.48 22.19
CA ASP A 345 -4.96 3.34 20.96
C ASP A 345 -4.27 4.66 20.59
N LEU A 346 -4.87 5.78 21.02
CA LEU A 346 -4.46 7.13 20.66
C LEU A 346 -3.50 7.78 21.65
N LYS A 347 -3.02 7.05 22.68
CA LYS A 347 -2.09 7.58 23.71
C LYS A 347 -0.89 8.31 23.12
N TYR A 348 -0.29 7.78 22.05
CA TYR A 348 0.84 8.43 21.36
C TYR A 348 0.45 9.75 20.68
N TYR A 349 -0.78 9.81 20.15
CA TYR A 349 -1.30 10.91 19.35
C TYR A 349 -2.10 11.95 20.12
N LYS A 350 -2.33 11.78 21.43
CA LYS A 350 -2.88 12.85 22.29
C LYS A 350 -2.03 14.12 22.10
N MET A 351 -2.60 15.11 21.42
CA MET A 351 -1.88 16.28 20.91
C MET A 351 -1.68 17.35 21.98
#